data_AF-A0A660YKU3-F1
#
_entry.id   AF-A0A660YKU3-F1
#
_cell.length_a   1.000
_cell.length_b   1.000
_cell.length_c   1.000
_cell.angle_alpha   90.00
_cell.angle_beta   90.00
_cell.angle_gamma   90.00
#
_symmetry.space_group_name_H-M   'P 1'
#
loop_
_entity.id
_entity.type
_entity.pdbx_description
1 polymer ?
#
loop_
_entity_poly.entity_id
_entity_poly.type
_entity_poly.pdbx_seq_one_letter_code
_entity_poly.pdbx_strand_id
1 'polypeptide(L)'
;MSIDTILIASPDKISLSGFIRFIIKRVPEKYEIGELHSLMSSESIELFFKDFTETYSKRIFSYYAKRAVNIEPLSIIPECLKESDIIIWFKLYSMIPIVLKDTSDFMDNIIQDWNNYIKILER
;
A
#
# COMPACT_ATOMS: atom_id res chain seq x y z
N MET A 1 -7.10 -17.59 2.96
CA MET A 1 -6.12 -17.15 3.98
C MET A 1 -6.62 -15.84 4.57
N SER A 2 -6.30 -15.58 5.84
CA SER A 2 -6.54 -14.25 6.44
C SER A 2 -5.49 -13.30 5.88
N ILE A 3 -5.90 -12.14 5.35
CA ILE A 3 -4.96 -11.08 4.95
C ILE A 3 -4.58 -10.30 6.21
N ASP A 4 -3.31 -10.28 6.55
CA ASP A 4 -2.83 -9.64 7.78
C ASP A 4 -2.07 -8.34 7.48
N THR A 5 -1.41 -8.27 6.33
CA THR A 5 -0.58 -7.12 5.97
C THR A 5 -0.81 -6.67 4.52
N ILE A 6 -1.13 -5.39 4.34
CA ILE A 6 -1.27 -4.75 3.03
C ILE A 6 -0.23 -3.64 2.91
N LEU A 7 0.57 -3.67 1.86
CA LEU A 7 1.45 -2.56 1.48
C LEU A 7 0.83 -1.75 0.35
N ILE A 8 0.75 -0.44 0.54
CA ILE A 8 0.38 0.52 -0.51
C ILE A 8 1.57 1.45 -0.70
N ALA A 9 2.16 1.45 -1.89
CA ALA A 9 3.35 2.22 -2.20
C ALA A 9 3.12 3.11 -3.42
N SER A 10 3.70 4.30 -3.42
CA SER A 10 3.56 5.25 -4.52
C SER A 10 4.64 6.33 -4.49
N PRO A 11 5.10 6.85 -5.65
CA PRO A 11 5.86 8.09 -5.72
C PRO A 11 4.92 9.32 -5.69
N ASP A 12 3.60 9.13 -5.68
CA ASP A 12 2.57 10.14 -5.57
C ASP A 12 1.80 10.04 -4.24
N LYS A 13 1.85 11.10 -3.43
CA LYS A 13 1.16 11.12 -2.13
C LYS A 13 -0.36 11.14 -2.29
N ILE A 14 -0.89 11.72 -3.37
CA ILE A 14 -2.33 11.92 -3.52
C ILE A 14 -3.01 10.57 -3.76
N SER A 15 -2.53 9.79 -4.72
CA SER A 15 -3.00 8.41 -4.96
C SER A 15 -2.84 7.53 -3.72
N LEU A 16 -1.68 7.59 -3.05
CA LEU A 16 -1.42 6.85 -1.82
C LEU A 16 -2.47 7.14 -0.73
N SER A 17 -2.61 8.42 -0.36
CA SER A 17 -3.56 8.82 0.68
C SER A 17 -5.02 8.58 0.28
N GLY A 18 -5.37 8.80 -0.99
CA GLY A 18 -6.70 8.56 -1.52
C GLY A 18 -7.11 7.09 -1.41
N PHE A 19 -6.22 6.19 -1.83
CA PHE A 19 -6.48 4.76 -1.79
C PHE A 19 -6.54 4.22 -0.36
N ILE A 20 -5.65 4.66 0.54
CA ILE A 20 -5.70 4.28 1.97
C ILE A 20 -7.06 4.63 2.59
N ARG A 21 -7.56 5.85 2.34
CA ARG A 21 -8.87 6.30 2.85
C ARG A 21 -10.04 5.50 2.27
N PHE A 22 -9.87 4.97 1.06
CA PHE A 22 -10.86 4.16 0.39
C PHE A 22 -10.89 2.72 0.91
N ILE A 23 -9.72 2.09 1.04
CA ILE A 23 -9.59 0.67 1.43
C ILE A 23 -9.91 0.46 2.90
N ILE A 24 -9.53 1.40 3.79
CA ILE A 24 -9.80 1.27 5.24
C ILE A 24 -11.31 1.18 5.55
N LYS A 25 -12.17 1.72 4.66
CA LYS A 25 -13.62 1.66 4.80
C LYS A 25 -14.24 0.36 4.25
N ARG A 26 -13.43 -0.48 3.60
CA ARG A 26 -13.87 -1.70 2.89
C ARG A 26 -13.28 -2.97 3.44
N VAL A 27 -12.15 -2.87 4.14
CA VAL A 27 -11.65 -3.98 4.94
C VAL A 27 -12.64 -4.28 6.08
N PRO A 28 -12.95 -5.57 6.34
CA PRO A 28 -13.95 -5.96 7.33
C PRO A 28 -13.48 -5.75 8.78
N GLU A 29 -12.17 -5.66 8.98
CA GLU A 29 -11.52 -5.54 10.28
C GLU A 29 -10.84 -4.19 10.43
N LYS A 30 -10.51 -3.80 11.67
CA LYS A 30 -9.77 -2.59 11.93
C LYS A 30 -8.29 -2.81 11.62
N TYR A 31 -7.81 -2.26 10.51
CA TYR A 31 -6.39 -2.23 10.18
C TYR A 31 -5.73 -0.98 10.77
N GLU A 32 -4.57 -1.16 11.39
CA GLU A 32 -3.74 -0.05 11.84
C GLU A 32 -2.79 0.40 10.73
N ILE A 33 -2.57 1.70 10.61
CA ILE A 33 -1.77 2.28 9.52
C ILE A 33 -0.37 2.62 10.01
N GLY A 34 0.65 2.06 9.37
CA GLY A 34 2.04 2.45 9.52
C GLY A 34 2.50 3.31 8.34
N GLU A 35 2.97 4.53 8.61
CA GLU A 35 3.43 5.46 7.56
C GLU A 35 4.95 5.45 7.43
N LEU A 36 5.44 5.16 6.23
CA LEU A 36 6.85 5.05 5.89
C LEU A 36 7.17 5.88 4.65
N HIS A 37 8.42 6.32 4.52
CA HIS A 37 8.86 7.11 3.37
C HIS A 37 10.30 6.81 2.97
N SER A 38 10.65 7.05 1.70
CA SER A 38 11.98 6.75 1.16
C SER A 38 13.14 7.58 1.74
N LEU A 39 12.86 8.62 2.53
CA LEU A 39 13.92 9.34 3.27
C LEU A 39 14.32 8.68 4.60
N MET A 40 13.62 7.62 5.04
CA MET A 40 14.02 6.85 6.22
C MET A 40 15.22 5.97 5.85
N SER A 41 16.13 5.75 6.79
CA SER A 41 17.18 4.75 6.59
C SER A 41 16.58 3.34 6.56
N SER A 42 17.26 2.39 5.92
CA SER A 42 16.81 1.00 5.87
C SER A 42 16.63 0.43 7.29
N GLU A 43 17.56 0.72 8.20
CA GLU A 43 17.49 0.27 9.60
C GLU A 43 16.27 0.85 10.33
N SER A 44 15.91 2.11 10.04
CA SER A 44 14.74 2.76 10.63
C SER A 44 13.44 2.12 10.14
N ILE A 45 13.38 1.75 8.86
CA ILE A 45 12.23 1.06 8.26
C ILE A 45 12.11 -0.34 8.84
N GLU A 46 13.21 -1.08 8.95
CA GLU A 46 13.21 -2.43 9.52
C GLU A 46 12.78 -2.44 10.99
N LEU A 47 13.33 -1.53 11.81
CA LEU A 47 12.93 -1.39 13.21
C LEU A 47 11.45 -1.06 13.33
N PHE A 48 10.97 -0.08 12.57
CA PHE A 48 9.55 0.28 12.57
C PHE A 48 8.66 -0.89 12.14
N PHE A 49 9.02 -1.57 11.05
CA PHE A 49 8.26 -2.71 10.55
C PHE A 49 8.15 -3.80 11.61
N LYS A 50 9.27 -4.13 12.27
CA LYS A 50 9.30 -5.12 13.35
C LYS A 50 8.40 -4.70 14.52
N ASP A 51 8.60 -3.51 15.07
CA ASP A 51 7.83 -3.04 16.23
C ASP A 51 6.32 -2.97 15.92
N PHE A 52 5.97 -2.54 14.70
CA PHE A 52 4.57 -2.45 14.26
C PHE A 52 3.94 -3.82 14.03
N THR A 53 4.69 -4.79 13.50
CA THR A 53 4.20 -6.15 13.28
C THR A 53 4.06 -6.96 14.56
N GLU A 54 4.89 -6.70 15.57
CA GLU A 54 4.75 -7.28 16.91
C GLU A 54 3.54 -6.71 17.67
N THR A 55 3.20 -5.44 17.42
CA THR A 55 2.12 -4.74 18.14
C THR A 55 0.73 -5.01 17.54
N TYR A 56 0.62 -5.09 16.21
CA TYR A 56 -0.67 -5.13 15.51
C TYR A 56 -0.79 -6.34 14.61
N SER A 57 -1.95 -7.02 14.62
CA SER A 57 -2.21 -8.19 13.78
C SER A 57 -2.70 -7.83 12.37
N LYS A 58 -3.41 -6.71 12.21
CA LYS A 58 -3.98 -6.22 10.93
C LYS A 58 -3.38 -4.87 10.59
N ARG A 59 -2.65 -4.81 9.47
CA ARG A 59 -1.72 -3.71 9.19
C ARG A 59 -1.82 -3.23 7.76
N ILE A 60 -1.87 -1.91 7.58
CA ILE A 60 -1.66 -1.25 6.29
C ILE A 60 -0.36 -0.46 6.40
N PHE A 61 0.65 -0.82 5.62
CA PHE A 61 1.82 0.02 5.45
C PHE A 61 1.61 0.95 4.26
N SER A 62 1.84 2.25 4.48
CA SER A 62 1.97 3.22 3.41
C SER A 62 3.45 3.51 3.18
N TYR A 63 3.91 3.43 1.93
CA TYR A 63 5.29 3.72 1.59
C TYR A 63 5.38 4.80 0.51
N TYR A 64 5.76 6.01 0.92
CA TYR A 64 6.00 7.09 -0.02
C TYR A 64 7.39 6.98 -0.65
N ALA A 65 7.43 6.43 -1.87
CA ALA A 65 8.62 6.23 -2.67
C ALA A 65 9.00 7.49 -3.46
N LYS A 66 9.37 8.57 -2.76
CA LYS A 66 9.69 9.88 -3.36
C LYS A 66 10.67 9.73 -4.53
N ARG A 67 10.33 10.35 -5.68
CA ARG A 67 11.14 10.38 -6.93
C ARG A 67 11.31 9.03 -7.64
N ALA A 68 10.65 7.95 -7.21
CA ALA A 68 10.68 6.69 -7.93
C ALA A 68 9.72 6.70 -9.13
N VAL A 69 10.05 7.50 -10.14
CA VAL A 69 9.27 7.65 -11.37
C VAL A 69 9.88 6.78 -12.46
N ASN A 70 9.08 5.95 -13.13
CA ASN A 70 9.54 5.02 -14.17
C ASN A 70 10.62 4.02 -13.69
N ILE A 71 10.64 3.71 -12.40
CA ILE A 71 11.47 2.66 -11.81
C ILE A 71 10.59 1.45 -11.52
N GLU A 72 11.17 0.26 -11.64
CA GLU A 72 10.50 -0.99 -11.29
C GLU A 72 10.09 -0.98 -9.80
N PRO A 73 8.80 -1.12 -9.47
CA PRO A 73 8.34 -0.95 -8.09
C PRO A 73 9.00 -1.90 -7.08
N LEU A 74 9.21 -3.16 -7.46
CA LEU A 74 9.81 -4.13 -6.55
C LEU A 74 11.30 -3.85 -6.28
N SER A 75 12.00 -3.06 -7.11
CA SER A 75 13.41 -2.73 -6.85
C SER A 75 13.58 -1.58 -5.84
N ILE A 76 12.53 -0.84 -5.52
CA ILE A 76 12.57 0.31 -4.60
C ILE A 76 11.87 0.05 -3.27
N ILE A 77 10.96 -0.93 -3.23
CA ILE A 77 10.26 -1.30 -1.99
C ILE A 77 11.29 -2.00 -1.08
N PRO A 78 11.45 -1.55 0.19
CA PRO A 78 12.29 -2.23 1.18
C PRO A 78 11.94 -3.72 1.32
N GLU A 79 12.93 -4.59 1.48
CA GLU A 79 12.73 -6.05 1.51
C GLU A 79 11.73 -6.49 2.59
N CYS A 80 11.83 -5.95 3.80
CA CYS A 80 10.89 -6.26 4.89
C CYS A 80 9.42 -5.95 4.52
N LEU A 81 9.17 -4.91 3.74
CA LEU A 81 7.82 -4.55 3.31
C LEU A 81 7.27 -5.49 2.22
N LYS A 82 8.13 -6.21 1.49
CA LYS A 82 7.71 -7.21 0.48
C LYS A 82 7.13 -8.48 1.11
N GLU A 83 7.33 -8.67 2.41
CA GLU A 83 6.73 -9.76 3.17
C GLU A 83 5.20 -9.63 3.25
N SER A 84 4.66 -8.41 3.04
CA SER A 84 3.21 -8.13 3.05
C SER A 84 2.42 -9.09 2.16
N ASP A 85 1.26 -9.55 2.62
CA ASP A 85 0.41 -10.47 1.87
C ASP A 85 -0.06 -9.86 0.54
N ILE A 86 -0.33 -8.56 0.58
CA ILE A 86 -0.76 -7.77 -0.57
C ILE A 86 0.21 -6.61 -0.78
N ILE A 87 0.58 -6.37 -2.03
CA ILE A 87 1.41 -5.22 -2.43
C ILE A 87 0.74 -4.49 -3.60
N ILE A 88 0.46 -3.21 -3.38
CA ILE A 88 -0.17 -2.32 -4.35
C ILE A 88 0.76 -1.16 -4.65
N TRP A 89 0.88 -0.83 -5.93
CA TRP A 89 1.67 0.28 -6.42
C TRP A 89 0.83 1.26 -7.22
N PHE A 90 1.07 2.55 -7.02
CA PHE A 90 0.55 3.61 -7.89
C PHE A 90 1.69 4.29 -8.64
N LYS A 91 1.47 4.61 -9.92
CA LYS A 91 2.40 5.44 -10.70
C LYS A 91 2.16 6.92 -10.39
N LEU A 92 3.18 7.74 -10.65
CA LEU A 92 3.05 9.20 -10.53
C LEU A 92 1.87 9.71 -11.39
N TYR A 93 1.01 10.54 -10.80
CA TYR A 93 -0.19 11.10 -11.43
C TYR A 93 -1.22 10.07 -11.92
N SER A 94 -1.16 8.83 -11.42
CA SER A 94 -2.12 7.80 -11.76
C SER A 94 -2.93 7.42 -10.52
N MET A 95 -4.25 7.42 -10.67
CA MET A 95 -5.17 6.84 -9.70
C MET A 95 -5.45 5.36 -9.99
N ILE A 96 -4.73 4.72 -10.92
CA ILE A 96 -4.96 3.32 -11.25
C ILE A 96 -4.00 2.46 -10.41
N PRO A 97 -4.49 1.57 -9.53
CA PRO A 97 -3.64 0.68 -8.76
C PRO A 97 -3.04 -0.41 -9.63
N ILE A 98 -1.81 -0.80 -9.33
CA ILE A 98 -1.14 -1.96 -9.89
C ILE A 98 -0.90 -2.94 -8.75
N VAL A 99 -1.51 -4.14 -8.83
CA VAL A 99 -1.26 -5.22 -7.86
C VAL A 99 0.03 -5.91 -8.25
N LEU A 100 1.00 -5.90 -7.34
CA LEU A 100 2.28 -6.60 -7.51
C LEU A 100 2.27 -7.97 -6.82
N LYS A 101 1.45 -8.10 -5.77
CA LYS A 101 1.27 -9.33 -5.00
C LYS A 101 -0.15 -9.32 -4.40
N ASP A 102 -0.85 -10.43 -4.52
CA ASP A 102 -2.06 -10.75 -3.76
C ASP A 102 -2.10 -12.26 -3.55
N THR A 103 -2.01 -12.69 -2.30
CA THR A 103 -1.97 -14.12 -1.94
C THR A 103 -3.36 -14.74 -1.79
N SER A 104 -4.44 -13.98 -2.00
CA SER A 104 -5.80 -14.37 -1.61
C SER A 104 -6.90 -13.98 -2.59
N ASP A 105 -6.56 -13.32 -3.71
CA ASP A 105 -7.48 -12.71 -4.68
C ASP A 105 -8.45 -11.67 -4.04
N PHE A 106 -8.09 -11.11 -2.89
CA PHE A 106 -8.89 -10.14 -2.15
C PHE A 106 -9.02 -8.81 -2.88
N MET A 107 -8.01 -8.43 -3.64
CA MET A 107 -7.94 -7.11 -4.28
C MET A 107 -8.80 -6.96 -5.51
N ASP A 108 -9.24 -8.05 -6.16
CA ASP A 108 -9.99 -7.98 -7.42
C ASP A 108 -11.27 -7.13 -7.27
N ASN A 109 -12.07 -7.42 -6.25
CA ASN A 109 -13.31 -6.67 -5.98
C ASN A 109 -13.02 -5.24 -5.53
N ILE A 110 -12.00 -5.03 -4.68
CA ILE A 110 -11.64 -3.70 -4.17
C ILE A 110 -11.16 -2.78 -5.29
N ILE A 111 -10.40 -3.32 -6.25
CA ILE A 111 -9.90 -2.57 -7.40
C ILE A 111 -11.02 -2.22 -8.35
N GLN A 112 -11.96 -3.14 -8.58
CA GLN A 112 -13.14 -2.83 -9.39
C GLN A 112 -13.95 -1.69 -8.77
N ASP A 113 -14.20 -1.74 -7.46
CA ASP A 113 -14.90 -0.68 -6.73
C ASP A 113 -14.14 0.65 -6.78
N TRP A 114 -12.81 0.60 -6.66
CA TRP A 114 -11.97 1.79 -6.72
C TRP A 114 -12.03 2.44 -8.10
N ASN A 115 -11.89 1.64 -9.15
CA ASN A 115 -11.97 2.13 -10.53
C ASN A 115 -13.35 2.74 -10.83
N ASN A 116 -14.42 2.19 -10.25
CA ASN A 116 -15.76 2.77 -10.34
C ASN A 116 -15.84 4.10 -9.56
N TYR A 117 -15.26 4.16 -8.37
CA TYR A 117 -15.21 5.37 -7.55
C TYR A 117 -14.47 6.52 -8.24
N ILE A 118 -13.31 6.26 -8.82
CA ILE A 118 -12.52 7.28 -9.54
C ILE A 118 -13.27 7.81 -10.77
N LYS A 119 -13.93 6.94 -11.54
CA LYS A 119 -14.76 7.36 -12.69
C LYS A 119 -15.90 8.31 -12.30
N ILE A 120 -16.42 8.20 -11.08
CA ILE A 120 -17.45 9.12 -10.56
C ILE A 120 -16.84 10.49 -10.23
N LEU A 121 -15.62 10.52 -9.67
CA LEU A 121 -14.94 11.77 -9.30
C LEU A 121 -14.45 12.57 -10.51
N GLU A 122 -14.22 11.92 -11.65
CA GLU A 122 -13.79 12.55 -12.90
C GLU A 122 -14.95 13.12 -13.74
N ARG A 123 -16.21 12.96 -13.27
CA ARG A 123 -17.42 13.53 -13.89
C ARG A 123 -17.82 14.83 -13.22
#